data_AF-A0A946SHF1-F1
#
_entry.id   AF-A0A946SHF1-F1
#
_cell.length_a   1.000
_cell.length_b   1.000
_cell.length_c   1.000
_cell.angle_alpha   90.00
_cell.angle_beta   90.00
_cell.angle_gamma   90.00
#
_symmetry.space_group_name_H-M   'P 1'
#
loop_
_entity.id
_entity.type
_entity.pdbx_description
1 polymer ?
#
loop_
_entity_poly.entity_id
_entity_poly.type
_entity_poly.pdbx_seq_one_letter_code
_entity_poly.pdbx_strand_id
1 'polypeptide(L)'
;HGSDGEDGKIQSILNLLGIKYTGANTLSCSMTMNKLFSKNILISNGFQTPDFVLIDDEKDYEFIEHRLEIPFVIKPCSQGSSIGVFIIKEKKDYKEKLKTLLQFNDWIIAEKYYKGSEYTAGLLNGEVLPLVKINASNEEFYNYEAKYFSEDTTYICPSQLAESIESKVKETCSGVFNLFNINSWGRLDFFINDDNQPVFLELNTVPGMTSHSLVPMAAKEIGINFDNLCLEILRTSIN
;
A
#
# COMPACT_ATOMS: atom_id res chain seq x y z
N HIS A 1 -3.39 -3.40 12.84
CA HIS A 1 -2.65 -3.73 11.60
C HIS A 1 -2.83 -5.20 11.29
N GLY A 2 -2.99 -5.54 10.02
CA GLY A 2 -3.01 -6.93 9.57
C GLY A 2 -4.30 -7.68 9.87
N SER A 3 -4.24 -9.01 9.84
CA SER A 3 -5.38 -9.90 9.97
C SER A 3 -6.23 -9.61 11.20
N ASP A 4 -7.54 -9.79 11.05
CA ASP A 4 -8.58 -9.50 12.04
C ASP A 4 -8.73 -8.02 12.45
N GLY A 5 -7.78 -7.14 12.11
CA GLY A 5 -7.82 -5.71 12.40
C GLY A 5 -8.00 -4.81 11.17
N GLU A 6 -7.49 -5.23 10.00
CA GLU A 6 -7.44 -4.45 8.75
C GLU A 6 -8.15 -5.16 7.58
N ASP A 7 -8.59 -6.41 7.79
CA ASP A 7 -9.19 -7.26 6.76
C ASP A 7 -10.73 -7.23 6.71
N GLY A 8 -11.36 -6.38 7.54
CA GLY A 8 -12.81 -6.19 7.58
C GLY A 8 -13.54 -7.04 8.63
N LYS A 9 -12.89 -8.01 9.28
CA LYS A 9 -13.56 -8.90 10.25
C LYS A 9 -14.02 -8.15 11.50
N ILE A 10 -13.13 -7.40 12.16
CA ILE A 10 -13.51 -6.63 13.35
C ILE A 10 -14.52 -5.53 12.99
N GLN A 11 -14.36 -4.89 11.83
CA GLN A 11 -15.29 -3.89 11.32
C GLN A 11 -16.71 -4.48 11.18
N SER A 12 -16.82 -5.72 10.70
CA SER A 12 -18.10 -6.43 10.59
C SER A 12 -18.75 -6.65 11.96
N ILE A 13 -17.97 -7.06 12.95
CA ILE A 13 -18.45 -7.29 14.32
C ILE A 13 -18.93 -5.97 14.94
N LEU A 14 -18.13 -4.90 14.81
CA LEU A 14 -18.47 -3.58 15.35
C LEU A 14 -19.74 -3.02 14.70
N ASN A 15 -19.92 -3.21 13.39
CA ASN A 15 -21.15 -2.86 12.68
C ASN A 15 -22.37 -3.59 13.26
N LEU A 16 -22.28 -4.91 13.50
CA LEU A 16 -23.38 -5.70 14.09
C LEU A 16 -23.72 -5.29 15.52
N LEU A 17 -22.73 -4.83 16.28
CA LEU A 17 -22.89 -4.35 17.65
C LEU A 17 -23.34 -2.88 17.72
N GLY A 18 -23.43 -2.17 16.59
CA GLY A 18 -23.72 -0.74 16.57
C GLY A 18 -22.62 0.13 17.21
N ILE A 19 -21.39 -0.36 17.26
CA ILE A 19 -20.25 0.35 17.83
C ILE A 19 -19.55 1.13 16.71
N LYS A 20 -19.45 2.44 16.86
CA LYS A 20 -18.69 3.31 15.96
C LYS A 20 -17.18 3.06 16.08
N TYR A 21 -16.46 3.14 14.97
CA TYR A 21 -15.01 2.96 14.90
C TYR A 21 -14.36 3.85 13.85
N THR A 22 -13.06 4.07 14.00
CA THR A 22 -12.25 4.85 13.06
C THR A 22 -11.85 4.03 11.85
N GLY A 23 -11.68 4.68 10.69
CA GLY A 23 -11.14 4.03 9.49
C GLY A 23 -12.20 3.62 8.48
N ALA A 24 -11.81 2.73 7.58
CA ALA A 24 -12.64 2.28 6.47
C ALA A 24 -13.65 1.22 6.93
N ASN A 25 -14.75 1.09 6.18
CA ASN A 25 -15.76 0.06 6.43
C ASN A 25 -15.24 -1.36 6.09
N THR A 26 -16.02 -2.38 6.47
CA THR A 26 -15.74 -3.79 6.18
C THR A 26 -15.33 -4.07 4.74
N LEU A 27 -16.14 -3.65 3.76
CA LEU A 27 -15.91 -3.98 2.36
C LEU A 27 -14.61 -3.34 1.86
N SER A 28 -14.41 -2.06 2.19
CA SER A 28 -13.19 -1.32 1.87
C SER A 28 -11.95 -1.99 2.47
N CYS A 29 -11.99 -2.37 3.75
CA CYS A 29 -10.92 -3.11 4.42
C CYS A 29 -10.63 -4.45 3.70
N SER A 30 -11.64 -5.28 3.45
CA SER A 30 -11.45 -6.58 2.80
C SER A 30 -10.91 -6.47 1.38
N MET A 31 -11.38 -5.51 0.57
CA MET A 31 -10.92 -5.32 -0.81
C MET A 31 -9.51 -4.77 -0.88
N THR A 32 -9.14 -3.85 0.02
CA THR A 32 -7.82 -3.22 0.02
C THR A 32 -6.74 -4.13 0.62
N MET A 33 -7.09 -4.95 1.61
CA MET A 33 -6.17 -5.94 2.18
C MET A 33 -5.71 -6.95 1.12
N ASN A 34 -6.59 -7.32 0.18
CA ASN A 34 -6.26 -8.26 -0.88
C ASN A 34 -5.70 -7.54 -2.13
N LYS A 35 -4.39 -7.68 -2.36
CA LYS A 35 -3.67 -7.05 -3.48
C LYS A 35 -4.20 -7.46 -4.85
N LEU A 36 -4.64 -8.72 -5.02
CA LEU A 36 -5.22 -9.17 -6.28
C LEU A 36 -6.51 -8.41 -6.60
N PHE A 37 -7.40 -8.27 -5.62
CA PHE A 37 -8.68 -7.58 -5.81
C PHE A 37 -8.52 -6.08 -6.00
N SER A 38 -7.75 -5.42 -5.14
CA SER A 38 -7.51 -3.98 -5.26
C SER A 38 -6.87 -3.63 -6.60
N LYS A 39 -5.90 -4.40 -7.09
CA LYS A 39 -5.29 -4.18 -8.41
C LYS A 39 -6.25 -4.37 -9.58
N ASN A 40 -7.09 -5.41 -9.55
CA ASN A 40 -8.11 -5.61 -10.58
C ASN A 40 -9.13 -4.45 -10.61
N ILE A 41 -9.53 -3.94 -9.43
CA ILE A 41 -10.42 -2.79 -9.32
C ILE A 41 -9.75 -1.53 -9.90
N LEU A 42 -8.48 -1.29 -9.57
CA LEU A 42 -7.70 -0.16 -10.11
C LEU A 42 -7.65 -0.19 -11.64
N ILE A 43 -7.22 -1.31 -12.24
CA ILE A 43 -7.13 -1.47 -13.70
C ILE A 43 -8.48 -1.26 -14.36
N SER A 44 -9.55 -1.86 -13.81
CA SER A 44 -10.90 -1.74 -14.38
C SER A 44 -11.45 -0.31 -14.37
N ASN A 45 -10.84 0.60 -13.59
CA ASN A 45 -11.20 2.01 -13.49
C ASN A 45 -10.14 2.94 -14.11
N GLY A 46 -9.20 2.40 -14.89
CA GLY A 46 -8.20 3.20 -15.62
C GLY A 46 -7.02 3.67 -14.78
N PHE A 47 -6.86 3.18 -13.54
CA PHE A 47 -5.68 3.47 -12.73
C PHE A 47 -4.53 2.50 -13.05
N GLN A 48 -3.30 2.98 -12.90
CA GLN A 48 -2.11 2.17 -13.15
C GLN A 48 -1.66 1.43 -11.88
N THR A 49 -1.21 0.19 -12.08
CA THR A 49 -0.52 -0.64 -11.08
C THR A 49 0.49 -1.49 -11.85
N PRO A 50 1.57 -2.00 -11.25
CA PRO A 50 2.51 -2.82 -12.00
C PRO A 50 1.83 -4.09 -12.52
N ASP A 51 2.19 -4.50 -13.74
CA ASP A 51 1.67 -5.72 -14.35
C ASP A 51 1.83 -6.89 -13.39
N PHE A 52 0.79 -7.71 -13.25
CA PHE A 52 0.80 -8.82 -12.30
C PHE A 52 0.12 -10.07 -12.86
N VAL A 53 0.46 -11.21 -12.25
CA VAL A 53 -0.05 -12.53 -12.58
C VAL A 53 -0.39 -13.25 -11.27
N LEU A 54 -1.58 -13.85 -11.18
CA LEU A 54 -1.91 -14.79 -10.11
C LEU A 54 -1.12 -16.08 -10.34
N ILE A 55 -0.34 -16.51 -9.36
CA ILE A 55 0.40 -17.78 -9.42
C ILE A 55 -0.58 -18.92 -9.13
N ASP A 56 -0.66 -19.87 -10.06
CA ASP A 56 -1.42 -21.11 -9.96
C ASP A 56 -0.71 -22.23 -10.70
N ASP A 57 -1.27 -23.44 -10.66
CA ASP A 57 -0.67 -24.65 -11.23
C ASP A 57 -0.48 -24.58 -12.76
N GLU A 58 -1.18 -23.66 -13.45
CA GLU A 58 -1.08 -23.49 -14.90
C GLU A 58 0.02 -22.52 -15.33
N LYS A 59 0.52 -21.67 -14.42
CA LYS A 59 1.45 -20.58 -14.71
C LYS A 59 2.79 -20.85 -14.03
N ASP A 60 3.65 -21.54 -14.77
CA ASP A 60 5.01 -21.84 -14.31
C ASP A 60 5.94 -20.61 -14.36
N TYR A 61 7.18 -20.81 -13.95
CA TYR A 61 8.19 -19.75 -13.92
C TYR A 61 8.39 -19.13 -15.31
N GLU A 62 8.50 -19.96 -16.35
CA GLU A 62 8.71 -19.52 -17.73
C GLU A 62 7.58 -18.62 -18.23
N PHE A 63 6.33 -18.96 -17.93
CA PHE A 63 5.18 -18.10 -18.25
C PHE A 63 5.30 -16.73 -17.57
N ILE A 64 5.62 -16.71 -16.27
CA ILE A 64 5.71 -15.50 -15.47
C ILE A 64 6.89 -14.63 -15.94
N GLU A 65 8.06 -15.23 -16.16
CA GLU A 65 9.26 -14.56 -16.65
C GLU A 65 9.02 -13.93 -18.03
N HIS A 66 8.37 -14.66 -18.95
CA HIS A 66 8.01 -14.11 -20.26
C HIS A 66 7.03 -12.94 -20.15
N ARG A 67 6.12 -12.96 -19.17
CA ARG A 67 5.09 -11.91 -19.01
C ARG A 67 5.60 -10.66 -18.30
N LEU A 68 6.44 -10.82 -17.27
CA LEU A 68 6.82 -9.75 -16.35
C LEU A 68 8.27 -9.28 -16.50
N GLU A 69 9.11 -10.08 -17.17
CA GLU A 69 10.57 -9.94 -17.23
C GLU A 69 11.24 -10.08 -15.85
N ILE A 70 12.54 -10.37 -15.84
CA ILE A 70 13.34 -10.35 -14.60
C ILE A 70 13.99 -8.98 -14.38
N PRO A 71 14.12 -8.52 -13.12
CA PRO A 71 13.53 -9.14 -11.94
C PRO A 71 12.01 -8.94 -11.87
N PHE A 72 11.31 -9.83 -11.17
CA PHE A 72 9.91 -9.65 -10.76
C PHE A 72 9.75 -9.90 -9.27
N VAL A 73 8.65 -9.47 -8.67
CA VAL A 73 8.34 -9.63 -7.26
C VAL A 73 7.29 -10.72 -7.09
N ILE A 74 7.45 -11.63 -6.12
CA ILE A 74 6.36 -12.51 -5.66
C ILE A 74 5.95 -12.12 -4.25
N LYS A 75 4.64 -12.11 -3.99
CA LYS A 75 4.08 -11.77 -2.68
C LYS A 75 2.70 -12.37 -2.42
N PRO A 76 2.37 -12.67 -1.16
CA PRO A 76 1.01 -13.04 -0.77
C PRO A 76 0.06 -11.85 -0.91
N CYS A 77 -1.21 -12.11 -1.21
CA CYS A 77 -2.20 -11.08 -1.51
C CYS A 77 -2.65 -10.33 -0.27
N SER A 78 -2.74 -11.01 0.87
CA SER A 78 -3.44 -10.59 2.07
C SER A 78 -2.52 -10.40 3.27
N GLN A 79 -1.20 -10.36 3.06
CA GLN A 79 -0.24 -9.98 4.11
C GLN A 79 0.08 -8.49 4.05
N GLY A 80 0.20 -7.90 5.23
CA GLY A 80 0.68 -6.53 5.43
C GLY A 80 2.18 -6.49 5.72
N SER A 81 2.70 -5.27 5.87
CA SER A 81 4.05 -5.00 6.37
C SER A 81 5.18 -5.66 5.59
N SER A 82 5.01 -5.85 4.28
CA SER A 82 6.00 -6.48 3.38
C SER A 82 6.40 -7.91 3.78
N ILE A 83 5.59 -8.61 4.60
CA ILE A 83 5.82 -10.00 4.96
C ILE A 83 5.62 -10.87 3.72
N GLY A 84 6.61 -11.71 3.41
CA GLY A 84 6.56 -12.61 2.25
C GLY A 84 6.73 -11.91 0.90
N VAL A 85 7.38 -10.74 0.85
CA VAL A 85 7.74 -10.10 -0.42
C VAL A 85 9.14 -10.54 -0.83
N PHE A 86 9.27 -11.14 -2.01
CA PHE A 86 10.56 -11.59 -2.55
C PHE A 86 10.80 -11.07 -3.96
N ILE A 87 12.03 -10.60 -4.22
CA ILE A 87 12.49 -10.26 -5.58
C ILE A 87 13.11 -11.51 -6.19
N ILE A 88 12.64 -11.88 -7.37
CA ILE A 88 13.08 -13.04 -8.12
C ILE A 88 13.95 -12.56 -9.29
N LYS A 89 15.22 -12.96 -9.26
CA LYS A 89 16.20 -12.69 -10.32
C LYS A 89 16.52 -13.93 -11.16
N GLU A 90 16.22 -15.11 -10.64
CA GLU A 90 16.46 -16.40 -11.31
C GLU A 90 15.46 -17.48 -10.87
N LYS A 91 15.31 -18.51 -11.71
CA LYS A 91 14.38 -19.63 -11.50
C LYS A 91 14.60 -20.40 -10.20
N LYS A 92 15.85 -20.50 -9.74
CA LYS A 92 16.19 -21.23 -8.51
C LYS A 92 15.54 -20.56 -7.29
N ASP A 93 15.69 -19.24 -7.19
CA ASP A 93 15.11 -18.44 -6.12
C ASP A 93 13.58 -18.52 -6.13
N TYR A 94 12.96 -18.47 -7.31
CA TYR A 94 11.51 -18.58 -7.45
C TYR A 94 10.94 -19.80 -6.74
N LYS A 95 11.50 -20.99 -7.00
CA LYS A 95 11.00 -22.25 -6.43
C LYS A 95 11.13 -22.29 -4.90
N GLU A 96 12.26 -21.82 -4.38
CA GLU A 96 12.50 -21.79 -2.94
C GLU A 96 11.53 -20.82 -2.25
N LYS A 97 11.43 -19.58 -2.77
CA LYS A 97 10.60 -18.54 -2.18
C LYS A 97 9.11 -18.85 -2.31
N LEU A 98 8.66 -19.40 -3.44
CA LEU A 98 7.27 -19.83 -3.62
C LEU A 98 6.87 -20.88 -2.59
N LYS A 99 7.74 -21.88 -2.31
CA LYS A 99 7.47 -22.90 -1.29
C LYS A 99 7.25 -22.29 0.10
N THR A 100 7.98 -21.23 0.43
CA THR A 100 7.77 -20.46 1.67
C THR A 100 6.43 -19.75 1.64
N LEU A 101 6.08 -19.11 0.52
CA LEU A 101 4.83 -18.36 0.39
C LEU A 101 3.57 -19.24 0.45
N LEU A 102 3.64 -20.47 -0.04
CA LEU A 102 2.52 -21.42 0.03
C LEU A 102 2.13 -21.77 1.48
N GLN A 103 2.99 -21.53 2.47
CA GLN A 103 2.68 -21.77 3.88
C GLN A 103 1.69 -20.74 4.47
N PHE A 104 1.50 -19.60 3.81
CA PHE A 104 0.58 -18.56 4.28
C PHE A 104 -0.90 -18.87 4.00
N ASN A 105 -1.23 -19.94 3.25
CA ASN A 105 -2.60 -20.29 2.83
C ASN A 105 -3.35 -19.09 2.22
N ASP A 106 -2.69 -18.37 1.32
CA ASP A 106 -3.16 -17.15 0.69
C ASP A 106 -2.94 -17.24 -0.83
N TRP A 107 -3.61 -16.38 -1.60
CA TRP A 107 -3.24 -16.21 -3.00
C TRP A 107 -1.88 -15.54 -3.11
N ILE A 108 -1.10 -15.93 -4.11
CA ILE A 108 0.23 -15.39 -4.36
C ILE A 108 0.22 -14.76 -5.74
N ILE A 109 0.68 -13.52 -5.83
CA ILE A 109 0.86 -12.83 -7.11
C ILE A 109 2.33 -12.67 -7.42
N ALA A 110 2.67 -12.77 -8.70
CA ALA A 110 3.88 -12.22 -9.27
C ALA A 110 3.58 -10.84 -9.86
N GLU A 111 4.48 -9.88 -9.70
CA GLU A 111 4.31 -8.49 -10.10
C GLU A 111 5.60 -7.96 -10.73
N LYS A 112 5.50 -7.19 -11.82
CA LYS A 112 6.65 -6.55 -12.46
C LYS A 112 7.42 -5.73 -11.44
N TYR A 113 8.73 -5.95 -11.37
CA TYR A 113 9.57 -5.16 -10.48
C TYR A 113 9.61 -3.71 -10.96
N TYR A 114 9.28 -2.79 -10.06
CA TYR A 114 9.36 -1.36 -10.32
C TYR A 114 10.58 -0.80 -9.59
N LYS A 115 11.48 -0.18 -10.34
CA LYS A 115 12.68 0.46 -9.78
C LYS A 115 12.43 1.95 -9.60
N GLY A 116 12.72 2.49 -8.42
CA GLY A 116 12.64 3.92 -8.17
C GLY A 116 12.33 4.23 -6.73
N SER A 117 12.09 5.51 -6.44
CA SER A 117 11.59 5.93 -5.14
C SER A 117 10.11 5.59 -5.01
N GLU A 118 9.75 5.05 -3.85
CA GLU A 118 8.34 4.90 -3.46
C GLU A 118 7.83 6.24 -2.92
N TYR A 119 6.54 6.47 -3.12
CA TYR A 119 5.82 7.62 -2.60
C TYR A 119 4.59 7.12 -1.86
N THR A 120 4.14 7.94 -0.92
CA THR A 120 2.91 7.65 -0.19
C THR A 120 2.05 8.89 -0.05
N ALA A 121 0.73 8.67 -0.16
CA ALA A 121 -0.30 9.65 0.08
C ALA A 121 -1.07 9.25 1.34
N GLY A 122 -0.98 10.08 2.38
CA GLY A 122 -1.88 9.99 3.53
C GLY A 122 -3.23 10.61 3.22
N LEU A 123 -4.32 10.03 3.72
CA LEU A 123 -5.66 10.61 3.70
C LEU A 123 -6.08 10.96 5.13
N LEU A 124 -6.70 12.14 5.30
CA LEU A 124 -7.37 12.52 6.53
C LEU A 124 -8.62 13.33 6.18
N ASN A 125 -9.80 12.85 6.62
CA ASN A 125 -11.08 13.51 6.47
C ASN A 125 -11.37 13.96 5.02
N GLY A 126 -11.19 13.05 4.07
CA GLY A 126 -11.42 13.27 2.64
C GLY A 126 -10.28 14.00 1.91
N GLU A 127 -9.31 14.54 2.64
CA GLU A 127 -8.22 15.33 2.08
C GLU A 127 -6.92 14.53 2.02
N VAL A 128 -6.26 14.59 0.86
CA VAL A 128 -4.93 14.00 0.67
C VAL A 128 -3.89 14.94 1.27
N LEU A 129 -3.10 14.42 2.21
CA LEU A 129 -2.00 15.13 2.88
C LEU A 129 -0.81 15.35 1.92
N PRO A 130 0.21 16.16 2.26
CA PRO A 130 1.44 16.24 1.49
C PRO A 130 2.03 14.85 1.22
N LEU A 131 2.55 14.65 0.03
CA LEU A 131 3.14 13.37 -0.32
C LEU A 131 4.45 13.18 0.46
N VAL A 132 4.73 11.95 0.84
CA VAL A 132 6.01 11.57 1.45
C VAL A 132 6.76 10.69 0.47
N LYS A 133 7.99 11.08 0.14
CA LYS A 133 8.90 10.26 -0.64
C LYS A 133 9.68 9.34 0.29
N ILE A 134 9.69 8.05 0.00
CA ILE A 134 10.42 7.02 0.71
C ILE A 134 11.68 6.72 -0.11
N ASN A 135 12.84 7.03 0.47
CA ASN A 135 14.14 6.81 -0.13
C ASN A 135 14.88 5.75 0.69
N ALA A 136 14.81 4.49 0.25
CA ALA A 136 15.62 3.41 0.79
C ALA A 136 17.06 3.62 0.30
N SER A 137 17.91 4.23 1.14
CA SER A 137 19.17 4.82 0.69
C SER A 137 20.25 3.81 0.28
N ASN A 138 20.10 2.52 0.55
CA ASN A 138 21.12 1.50 0.24
C ASN A 138 20.57 0.07 0.07
N GLU A 139 19.25 -0.14 0.09
CA GLU A 139 18.67 -1.46 -0.08
C GLU A 139 17.83 -1.50 -1.35
N GLU A 140 17.88 -2.62 -2.08
CA GLU A 140 17.07 -2.85 -3.27
C GLU A 140 15.55 -2.79 -2.99
N PHE A 141 15.09 -2.63 -1.73
CA PHE A 141 13.66 -2.62 -1.37
C PHE A 141 13.32 -2.02 0.01
N TYR A 142 12.08 -1.51 0.17
CA TYR A 142 11.47 -1.11 1.44
C TYR A 142 10.73 -2.31 2.11
N ASN A 143 11.49 -3.26 2.65
CA ASN A 143 10.98 -4.45 3.36
C ASN A 143 10.54 -4.15 4.82
N TYR A 144 10.07 -5.18 5.53
CA TYR A 144 9.72 -5.09 6.96
C TYR A 144 10.88 -4.58 7.82
N GLU A 145 12.11 -5.02 7.54
CA GLU A 145 13.31 -4.62 8.26
C GLU A 145 13.62 -3.13 8.03
N ALA A 146 13.50 -2.66 6.78
CA ALA A 146 13.60 -1.26 6.40
C ALA A 146 12.51 -0.39 7.05
N LYS A 147 11.28 -0.92 7.21
CA LYS A 147 10.13 -0.23 7.81
C LYS A 147 10.25 -0.01 9.32
N TYR A 148 10.92 -0.91 10.04
CA TYR A 148 10.89 -0.92 11.51
C TYR A 148 12.26 -0.95 12.21
N PHE A 149 13.35 -1.27 11.49
CA PHE A 149 14.67 -1.52 12.10
C PHE A 149 15.84 -0.82 11.38
N SER A 150 15.70 -0.43 10.11
CA SER A 150 16.77 0.26 9.38
C SER A 150 16.80 1.76 9.71
N GLU A 151 17.98 2.28 10.05
CA GLU A 151 18.25 3.72 10.13
C GLU A 151 18.56 4.34 8.74
N ASP A 152 18.67 3.53 7.69
CA ASP A 152 19.08 3.96 6.34
C ASP A 152 17.92 4.38 5.43
N THR A 153 16.67 4.10 5.82
CA THR A 153 15.50 4.59 5.07
C THR A 153 15.23 6.05 5.45
N THR A 154 15.35 6.94 4.47
CA THR A 154 15.05 8.36 4.64
C THR A 154 13.67 8.68 4.10
N TYR A 155 12.93 9.50 4.84
CA TYR A 155 11.61 9.98 4.44
C TYR A 155 11.70 11.48 4.18
N ILE A 156 11.18 11.91 3.03
CA ILE A 156 11.22 13.30 2.61
C ILE A 156 9.77 13.78 2.49
N CYS A 157 9.39 14.70 3.36
CA CYS A 157 8.10 15.36 3.37
C CYS A 157 8.33 16.88 3.46
N PRO A 158 7.77 17.69 2.54
CA PRO A 158 7.04 17.30 1.34
C PRO A 158 7.91 16.53 0.33
N SER A 159 7.28 15.81 -0.61
CA SER A 159 7.92 14.80 -1.47
C SER A 159 9.05 15.28 -2.40
N GLN A 160 9.27 16.60 -2.50
CA GLN A 160 10.16 17.29 -3.46
C GLN A 160 9.76 17.14 -4.94
N LEU A 161 8.57 16.61 -5.23
CA LEU A 161 8.00 16.73 -6.57
C LEU A 161 7.71 18.20 -6.89
N ALA A 162 7.73 18.54 -8.18
CA ALA A 162 7.24 19.85 -8.60
C ALA A 162 5.76 20.00 -8.19
N GLU A 163 5.37 21.17 -7.71
CA GLU A 163 4.03 21.44 -7.18
C GLU A 163 2.90 21.05 -8.15
N SER A 164 3.12 21.26 -9.45
CA SER A 164 2.18 20.89 -10.51
C SER A 164 2.04 19.37 -10.69
N ILE A 165 3.08 18.59 -10.39
CA ILE A 165 3.06 17.13 -10.41
C ILE A 165 2.41 16.63 -9.11
N GLU A 166 2.84 17.12 -7.96
CA GLU A 166 2.29 16.73 -6.66
C GLU A 166 0.77 16.95 -6.61
N SER A 167 0.30 18.10 -7.10
CA SER A 167 -1.14 18.39 -7.16
C SER A 167 -1.94 17.37 -8.00
N LYS A 168 -1.43 17.00 -9.19
CA LYS A 168 -2.07 16.00 -10.05
C LYS A 168 -2.04 14.60 -9.44
N VAL A 169 -0.93 14.24 -8.81
CA VAL A 169 -0.79 12.95 -8.12
C VAL A 169 -1.75 12.88 -6.94
N LYS A 170 -1.89 13.95 -6.14
CA LYS A 170 -2.85 14.03 -5.04
C LYS A 170 -4.30 13.92 -5.52
N GLU A 171 -4.65 14.58 -6.62
CA GLU A 171 -5.98 14.45 -7.24
C GLU A 171 -6.26 13.00 -7.65
N THR A 172 -5.29 12.34 -8.29
CA THR A 172 -5.40 10.94 -8.71
C THR A 172 -5.53 10.01 -7.48
N CYS A 173 -4.75 10.25 -6.42
CA CYS A 173 -4.83 9.51 -5.16
C CYS A 173 -6.20 9.68 -4.49
N SER A 174 -6.76 10.89 -4.50
CA SER A 174 -8.12 11.16 -4.00
C SER A 174 -9.16 10.35 -4.78
N GLY A 175 -9.04 10.28 -6.11
CA GLY A 175 -9.85 9.40 -6.95
C GLY A 175 -9.79 7.93 -6.53
N VAL A 176 -8.60 7.42 -6.21
CA VAL A 176 -8.41 6.04 -5.71
C VAL A 176 -9.04 5.84 -4.34
N PHE A 177 -8.84 6.74 -3.38
CA PHE A 177 -9.48 6.64 -2.07
C PHE A 177 -11.02 6.62 -2.19
N ASN A 178 -11.58 7.48 -3.04
CA ASN A 178 -13.01 7.50 -3.33
C ASN A 178 -13.50 6.21 -4.00
N LEU A 179 -12.73 5.64 -4.94
CA LEU A 179 -13.05 4.36 -5.59
C LEU A 179 -13.23 3.23 -4.57
N PHE A 180 -12.39 3.19 -3.53
CA PHE A 180 -12.48 2.20 -2.46
C PHE A 180 -13.40 2.62 -1.30
N ASN A 181 -14.13 3.73 -1.42
CA ASN A 181 -14.99 4.28 -0.37
C ASN A 181 -14.25 4.51 0.96
N ILE A 182 -13.04 5.10 0.87
CA ILE A 182 -12.20 5.46 2.03
C ILE A 182 -12.16 6.98 2.11
N ASN A 183 -12.82 7.55 3.11
CA ASN A 183 -12.90 8.99 3.32
C ASN A 183 -12.40 9.43 4.71
N SER A 184 -12.25 8.51 5.66
CA SER A 184 -11.88 8.81 7.04
C SER A 184 -10.39 9.06 7.18
N TRP A 185 -9.59 8.01 7.04
CA TRP A 185 -8.13 8.08 7.01
C TRP A 185 -7.55 6.82 6.38
N GLY A 186 -6.32 6.89 5.91
CA GLY A 186 -5.65 5.78 5.27
C GLY A 186 -4.35 6.20 4.63
N ARG A 187 -3.72 5.27 3.93
CA ARG A 187 -2.49 5.52 3.19
C ARG A 187 -2.49 4.76 1.87
N LEU A 188 -2.01 5.39 0.81
CA LEU A 188 -1.87 4.80 -0.51
C LEU A 188 -0.41 4.87 -0.95
N ASP A 189 0.19 3.70 -1.21
CA ASP A 189 1.60 3.57 -1.58
C ASP A 189 1.71 3.37 -3.11
N PHE A 190 2.65 4.06 -3.75
CA PHE A 190 2.80 4.06 -5.21
C PHE A 190 4.21 4.44 -5.67
N PHE A 191 4.55 4.09 -6.90
CA PHE A 191 5.68 4.65 -7.64
C PHE A 191 5.22 5.80 -8.54
N ILE A 192 6.16 6.59 -9.05
CA ILE A 192 5.90 7.55 -10.12
C ILE A 192 6.65 7.08 -11.37
N ASN A 193 5.92 7.01 -12.49
CA ASN A 193 6.50 6.63 -13.78
C ASN A 193 7.14 7.82 -14.51
N ASP A 194 7.78 7.55 -15.65
CA ASP A 194 8.46 8.56 -16.46
C ASP A 194 7.51 9.67 -16.98
N ASP A 195 6.20 9.39 -17.05
CA ASP A 195 5.14 10.33 -17.43
C ASP A 195 4.57 11.12 -16.22
N ASN A 196 5.23 11.03 -15.06
CA ASN A 196 4.82 11.64 -13.79
C ASN A 196 3.41 11.19 -13.31
N GLN A 197 3.00 9.96 -13.66
CA GLN A 197 1.75 9.36 -13.20
C GLN A 197 2.01 8.36 -12.07
N PRO A 198 1.08 8.26 -11.10
CA PRO A 198 1.20 7.28 -10.02
C PRO A 198 0.92 5.86 -10.53
N VAL A 199 1.75 4.91 -10.10
CA VAL A 199 1.61 3.47 -10.31
C VAL A 199 1.37 2.84 -8.94
N PHE A 200 0.11 2.51 -8.63
CA PHE A 200 -0.35 2.15 -7.29
C PHE A 200 0.07 0.74 -6.87
N LEU A 201 0.52 0.60 -5.63
CA LEU A 201 0.98 -0.67 -5.06
C LEU A 201 -0.07 -1.30 -4.16
N GLU A 202 -0.47 -0.57 -3.11
CA GLU A 202 -1.42 -1.03 -2.11
C GLU A 202 -2.06 0.14 -1.33
N LEU A 203 -3.27 -0.10 -0.83
CA LEU A 203 -3.96 0.75 0.14
C LEU A 203 -3.82 0.14 1.53
N ASN A 204 -3.57 0.99 2.52
CA ASN A 204 -3.55 0.62 3.93
C ASN A 204 -4.66 1.37 4.64
N THR A 205 -5.64 0.65 5.18
CA THR A 205 -6.82 1.24 5.85
C THR A 205 -6.60 1.45 7.34
N VAL A 206 -5.54 0.87 7.88
CA VAL A 206 -5.08 1.12 9.25
C VAL A 206 -3.57 1.38 9.20
N PRO A 207 -3.10 2.55 8.71
CA PRO A 207 -1.67 2.85 8.65
C PRO A 207 -1.07 3.08 10.04
N GLY A 208 0.25 2.87 10.16
CA GLY A 208 0.98 3.01 11.43
C GLY A 208 0.86 4.40 12.07
N MET A 209 0.94 4.44 13.40
CA MET A 209 0.83 5.66 14.21
C MET A 209 2.02 5.81 15.19
N THR A 210 3.21 5.39 14.78
CA THR A 210 4.47 5.56 15.55
C THR A 210 5.17 6.87 15.18
N SER A 211 6.25 7.22 15.88
CA SER A 211 7.09 8.40 15.58
C SER A 211 7.68 8.40 14.16
N HIS A 212 7.80 7.23 13.53
CA HIS A 212 8.35 7.07 12.17
C HIS A 212 7.26 6.81 11.12
N SER A 213 5.98 6.89 11.51
CA SER A 213 4.88 6.60 10.58
C SER A 213 4.53 7.78 9.68
N LEU A 214 4.15 7.45 8.44
CA LEU A 214 4.08 8.41 7.33
C LEU A 214 2.86 9.34 7.38
N VAL A 215 1.72 8.88 7.91
CA VAL A 215 0.53 9.73 8.09
C VAL A 215 0.79 10.81 9.16
N PRO A 216 1.31 10.48 10.36
CA PRO A 216 1.78 11.49 11.31
C PRO A 216 2.81 12.47 10.75
N MET A 217 3.75 11.99 9.93
CA MET A 217 4.76 12.84 9.28
C MET A 217 4.12 13.86 8.33
N ALA A 218 3.23 13.41 7.44
CA ALA A 218 2.55 14.28 6.49
C ALA A 218 1.59 15.26 7.19
N ALA A 219 0.91 14.84 8.26
CA ALA A 219 0.05 15.71 9.06
C ALA A 219 0.83 16.83 9.76
N LYS A 220 2.02 16.50 10.30
CA LYS A 220 2.90 17.47 10.95
C LYS A 220 3.37 18.56 10.00
N GLU A 221 3.61 18.23 8.73
CA GLU A 221 4.03 19.18 7.69
C GLU A 221 3.00 20.30 7.48
N ILE A 222 1.71 20.02 7.67
CA ILE A 222 0.63 21.02 7.61
C ILE A 222 0.21 21.54 8.99
N GLY A 223 1.04 21.35 10.02
CA GLY A 223 0.82 21.90 11.37
C GLY A 223 -0.11 21.08 12.27
N ILE A 224 -0.50 19.86 11.88
CA ILE A 224 -1.30 18.96 12.72
C ILE A 224 -0.36 18.09 13.56
N ASN A 225 -0.32 18.34 14.87
CA ASN A 225 0.44 17.51 15.80
C ASN A 225 -0.23 16.13 16.01
N PHE A 226 0.49 15.19 16.65
CA PHE A 226 0.02 13.81 16.82
C PHE A 226 -1.31 13.69 17.58
N ASP A 227 -1.48 14.46 18.66
CA ASP A 227 -2.70 14.42 19.47
C ASP A 227 -3.90 14.93 18.68
N ASN A 228 -3.72 16.04 17.95
CA ASN A 228 -4.74 16.58 17.06
C ASN A 228 -5.07 15.61 15.93
N LEU A 229 -4.07 14.96 15.34
CA LEU A 229 -4.28 13.92 14.32
C LEU A 229 -5.15 12.78 14.86
N CYS A 230 -4.88 12.29 16.07
CA CYS A 230 -5.69 11.26 16.71
C CYS A 230 -7.14 11.72 16.92
N LEU A 231 -7.34 12.98 17.33
CA LEU A 231 -8.67 13.56 17.48
C LEU A 231 -9.41 13.74 16.15
N GLU A 232 -8.73 14.19 15.09
CA GLU A 232 -9.33 14.30 13.76
C GLU A 232 -9.75 12.92 13.23
N ILE A 233 -8.89 11.90 13.36
CA ILE A 233 -9.24 10.52 13.00
C ILE A 233 -10.45 10.04 13.80
N LEU A 234 -10.49 10.28 15.11
CA LEU A 234 -11.62 9.90 15.96
C LEU A 234 -12.92 10.58 15.52
N ARG A 235 -12.89 11.87 15.16
CA ARG A 235 -14.07 12.61 14.69
C ARG A 235 -14.69 11.99 13.44
N THR A 236 -13.87 11.42 12.54
CA THR A 236 -14.39 10.72 11.35
C THR A 236 -15.27 9.51 11.66
N SER A 237 -15.19 8.93 12.86
CA SER A 237 -16.04 7.80 13.27
C SER A 237 -17.45 8.22 13.70
N ILE A 238 -17.66 9.51 13.97
CA ILE A 238 -18.90 10.03 14.57
C ILE A 238 -19.84 10.61 13.52
N ASN A 239 -19.27 11.13 12.42
CA ASN A 239 -19.97 11.73 11.29
C ASN A 239 -20.55 10.66 10.35
#